data_AF-A0A260VM69-F1
#
_entry.id   AF-A0A260VM69-F1
#
_cell.length_a   1.000
_cell.length_b   1.000
_cell.length_c   1.000
_cell.angle_alpha   90.00
_cell.angle_beta   90.00
_cell.angle_gamma   90.00
#
_symmetry.space_group_name_H-M   'P 1'
#
loop_
_entity.id
_entity.type
_entity.pdbx_description
1 polymer ?
#
loop_
_entity_poly.entity_id
_entity_poly.type
_entity_poly.pdbx_seq_one_letter_code
_entity_poly.pdbx_strand_id
1 'polypeptide(L)' 'MTATVLTTWVLSDGAVGGEVASMVVLLIAGSKVRLVMRYFMELRDAGRIPQVILEVWVLGVTLMIVGFYLLAPMG' A
#
# COMPACT_ATOMS: atom_id res chain seq x y z
N MET A 1 1.94 10.14 -9.31
CA MET A 1 0.88 10.11 -10.36
C MET A 1 0.97 8.86 -11.23
N THR A 2 2.18 8.43 -11.63
CA THR A 2 2.42 7.18 -12.37
C THR A 2 1.78 5.93 -11.76
N ALA A 3 1.90 5.74 -10.44
CA ALA A 3 1.28 4.61 -9.75
C ALA A 3 -0.25 4.58 -9.90
N THR A 4 -0.93 5.74 -9.83
CA THR A 4 -2.38 5.83 -10.01
C THR A 4 -2.79 5.54 -11.45
N VAL A 5 -1.99 6.01 -12.42
CA VAL A 5 -2.25 5.76 -13.85
C VAL A 5 -2.09 4.27 -14.17
N LEU A 6 -1.05 3.62 -13.63
CA LEU A 6 -0.84 2.19 -13.79
C LEU A 6 -1.98 1.36 -13.17
N THR A 7 -2.46 1.71 -11.96
CA THR A 7 -3.58 0.98 -11.34
C THR A 7 -4.88 1.12 -12.10
N THR A 8 -5.16 2.30 -12.67
CA THR A 8 -6.46 2.57 -13.31
C THR A 8 -6.52 2.17 -14.78
N TRP A 9 -5.41 2.22 -15.51
CA TRP A 9 -5.41 1.96 -16.96
C TRP A 9 -4.76 0.64 -17.36
N VAL A 10 -3.69 0.21 -16.69
CA VAL A 10 -3.01 -1.04 -17.05
C VAL A 10 -3.61 -2.24 -16.31
N LEU A 11 -4.05 -2.01 -15.08
CA LEU A 11 -4.55 -3.06 -14.21
C LEU A 11 -6.05 -3.31 -14.34
N SER A 12 -6.83 -2.29 -14.75
CA SER A 12 -8.28 -2.42 -14.96
C SER A 12 -8.66 -2.87 -16.37
N ASP A 13 -7.74 -2.89 -17.33
CA ASP A 13 -8.00 -3.30 -18.73
C ASP A 13 -8.04 -4.84 -18.92
N GLY A 14 -7.97 -5.61 -17.82
CA GLY A 14 -8.04 -7.08 -17.86
C GLY A 14 -6.78 -7.78 -18.40
N ALA A 15 -5.73 -7.03 -18.76
CA ALA A 15 -4.47 -7.56 -19.29
C ALA A 15 -3.65 -8.36 -18.26
N VAL A 16 -4.00 -8.28 -16.97
CA VAL A 16 -3.30 -8.93 -15.85
C VAL A 16 -4.33 -9.69 -15.02
N GLY A 17 -4.02 -10.91 -14.59
CA GLY A 17 -4.91 -11.71 -13.74
C GLY A 17 -5.39 -10.92 -12.51
N GLY A 18 -6.69 -10.98 -12.21
CA GLY A 18 -7.34 -10.16 -11.18
C GLY A 18 -6.71 -10.25 -9.79
N GLU A 19 -6.05 -11.37 -9.50
CA GLU A 19 -5.29 -11.60 -8.28
C GLU A 19 -4.02 -10.75 -8.20
N VAL A 20 -3.22 -10.77 -9.27
CA VAL A 20 -2.00 -9.94 -9.39
C VAL A 20 -2.38 -8.45 -9.42
N ALA A 21 -3.50 -8.11 -10.05
CA ALA A 21 -4.04 -6.76 -10.06
C ALA A 21 -4.34 -6.25 -8.64
N SER A 22 -5.13 -7.00 -7.88
CA SER A 22 -5.49 -6.63 -6.52
C SER A 22 -4.27 -6.50 -5.61
N MET A 23 -3.30 -7.42 -5.74
CA MET A 23 -2.06 -7.40 -4.97
C MET A 23 -1.22 -6.14 -5.26
N VAL A 24 -1.10 -5.73 -6.52
CA VAL A 24 -0.40 -4.50 -6.91
C VAL A 24 -1.11 -3.25 -6.37
N VAL A 25 -2.44 -3.20 -6.40
CA VAL A 25 -3.23 -2.09 -5.83
C VAL A 25 -2.98 -1.97 -4.33
N LEU A 26 -3.01 -3.10 -3.60
CA LEU A 26 -2.78 -3.12 -2.15
C LEU A 26 -1.39 -2.58 -1.78
N LEU A 27 -0.36 -2.96 -2.54
CA LEU A 27 1.01 -2.46 -2.32
C LEU A 27 1.12 -0.95 -2.61
N ILE A 28 0.47 -0.48 -3.67
CA ILE A 28 0.45 0.95 -4.01
C ILE A 28 -0.31 1.75 -2.94
N ALA A 29 -1.41 1.20 -2.40
CA ALA A 29 -2.15 1.81 -1.31
C ALA A 29 -1.28 1.94 -0.04
N GLY A 30 -0.57 0.88 0.36
CA GLY A 30 0.36 0.93 1.50
C GLY A 30 1.46 1.98 1.34
N SER A 31 2.04 2.08 0.12
CA SER A 31 3.03 3.11 -0.20
C SER A 31 2.45 4.53 -0.09
N LYS A 32 1.22 4.75 -0.55
CA LYS A 32 0.51 6.03 -0.38
C LYS A 32 0.33 6.41 1.09
N VAL A 33 -0.06 5.46 1.94
CA VAL A 33 -0.23 5.72 3.39
C VAL A 33 1.09 6.20 4.02
N ARG A 34 2.22 5.56 3.69
CA ARG A 34 3.56 6.00 4.15
C ARG A 34 3.87 7.43 3.72
N LEU A 35 3.55 7.79 2.47
CA LEU A 35 3.76 9.14 1.96
C LEU A 35 2.86 10.15 2.67
N VAL A 36 1.57 9.86 2.83
CA VAL A 36 0.62 10.74 3.52
C VAL A 36 1.08 11.00 4.95
N MET A 37 1.39 9.95 5.71
CA MET A 37 1.82 10.12 7.10
C MET A 37 3.16 10.85 7.24
N ARG A 38 4.15 10.61 6.38
CA ARG A 38 5.43 11.35 6.45
C ARG A 38 5.30 12.81 6.01
N TYR A 39 4.50 13.11 4.99
CA TYR A 39 4.46 14.45 4.37
C TYR A 39 3.32 15.35 4.88
N PHE A 40 2.17 14.79 5.27
CA PHE A 40 1.02 15.60 5.72
C PHE A 40 0.93 15.73 7.24
N MET A 41 1.47 14.78 8.01
CA MET A 41 1.44 14.86 9.48
C MET A 41 2.73 15.46 10.07
N GLU A 42 3.57 16.11 9.25
CA GLU A 42 4.87 16.72 9.63
C GLU A 42 5.83 15.77 10.37
N LEU A 43 5.56 14.46 10.35
CA LEU A 43 6.38 13.44 11.01
C LEU A 43 7.79 13.32 10.43
N ARG A 44 8.03 13.86 9.23
CA ARG A 44 9.35 13.96 8.64
C ARG A 44 10.31 14.84 9.48
N ASP A 45 9.78 15.86 10.14
CA ASP A 45 10.56 16.75 11.00
C ASP A 45 10.42 16.39 12.49
N ALA A 46 9.57 15.40 12.81
CA ALA A 46 9.49 14.81 14.15
C ALA A 46 10.71 13.92 14.46
N GLY A 47 11.01 13.73 15.75
CA GLY A 47 12.11 12.87 16.21
C GLY A 47 12.08 11.46 15.63
N ARG A 48 13.22 10.74 15.66
CA ARG A 48 13.35 9.43 14.99
C ARG A 48 12.39 8.35 15.51
N ILE A 49 11.99 8.42 16.78
CA ILE A 49 11.12 7.41 17.41
C ILE A 49 9.73 7.33 16.74
N PRO A 50 8.96 8.44 16.63
CA PRO A 50 7.65 8.39 15.97
C PRO A 50 7.74 8.01 14.48
N GLN A 51 8.83 8.34 13.79
CA GLN A 51 9.04 7.90 12.40
C GLN A 51 9.13 6.37 12.28
N VAL A 52 9.90 5.73 13.16
CA VAL A 52 10.07 4.28 13.17
C VAL A 52 8.77 3.58 13.55
N ILE A 53 8.07 4.05 14.59
CA ILE A 53 6.77 3.50 15.00
C ILE A 53 5.80 3.52 13.82
N LEU A 54 5.73 4.65 13.12
CA LEU A 54 4.82 4.82 11.99
C LEU A 54 5.18 3.88 10.84
N GLU A 55 6.47 3.80 10.51
CA GLU A 55 6.94 2.93 9.44
C GLU A 55 6.68 1.45 9.72
N VAL A 56 6.91 1.01 10.96
CA VAL A 56 6.58 -0.34 11.41
C VAL A 56 5.08 -0.59 11.34
N TRP A 57 4.25 0.37 11.76
CA TRP A 57 2.80 0.24 11.72
C TRP A 57 2.28 0.13 10.28
N VAL A 58 2.74 0.99 9.36
CA VAL A 58 2.32 0.96 7.95
C VAL A 58 2.76 -0.35 7.28
N LEU A 59 3.99 -0.81 7.52
CA LEU A 59 4.46 -2.09 7.01
C LEU A 59 3.64 -3.25 7.58
N GLY A 60 3.39 -3.27 8.88
CA GLY A 60 2.60 -4.29 9.56
C GLY A 60 1.17 -4.38 9.01
N VAL A 61 0.47 -3.25 8.88
CA VAL A 61 -0.90 -3.22 8.34
C VAL A 61 -0.93 -3.62 6.86
N THR A 62 0.02 -3.16 6.05
CA THR A 62 0.08 -3.54 4.64
C THR A 62 0.29 -5.04 4.49
N LEU A 63 1.21 -5.62 5.27
CA LEU A 63 1.52 -7.05 5.23
C LEU A 63 0.37 -7.88 5.78
N MET A 64 -0.34 -7.39 6.80
CA MET A 64 -1.56 -8.01 7.32
C MET A 64 -2.66 -8.06 6.25
N ILE A 65 -2.93 -6.96 5.55
CA ILE A 65 -3.99 -6.90 4.53
C ILE A 65 -3.63 -7.79 3.33
N VAL A 66 -2.38 -7.75 2.86
CA VAL A 66 -1.91 -8.64 1.79
C VAL A 66 -1.96 -10.10 2.23
N GLY A 67 -1.56 -10.41 3.46
CA GLY A 67 -1.66 -11.74 4.04
C GLY A 67 -3.11 -12.24 4.05
N PHE A 68 -4.04 -11.43 4.54
CA PHE A 68 -5.46 -11.77 4.49
C PHE A 68 -5.97 -11.97 3.07
N TYR A 69 -5.52 -11.16 2.11
CA TYR A 69 -5.89 -11.33 0.72
C TYR A 69 -5.43 -12.66 0.13
N LEU A 70 -4.21 -13.10 0.44
CA LEU A 70 -3.63 -14.37 -0.03
C LEU A 70 -4.16 -15.60 0.72
N LEU A 71 -4.52 -15.44 2.00
CA LEU A 71 -5.03 -16.51 2.87
C LEU A 71 -6.56 -16.62 2.84
N ALA A 72 -7.25 -15.60 2.34
CA ALA A 72 -8.69 -15.67 2.12
C ALA A 72 -8.94 -16.76 1.08
N PRO A 73 -9.70 -17.82 1.41
CA PRO A 73 -10.09 -18.79 0.41
C PRO A 73 -10.87 -18.04 -0.67
N MET A 74 -10.33 -18.04 -1.88
CA MET A 74 -11.01 -17.58 -3.09
C MET A 74 -12.22 -18.51 -3.28
N GLY A 75 -13.35 -18.12 -2.69
CA GLY A 75 -14.62 -18.83 -2.76
C GLY A 75 -15.27 -18.70 -4.12
#